data_AF-A0A940AGG4-F1
#
_entry.id   AF-A0A940AGG4-F1
#
_cell.length_a   1.000
_cell.length_b   1.000
_cell.length_c   1.000
_cell.angle_alpha   90.00
_cell.angle_beta   90.00
_cell.angle_gamma   90.00
#
_symmetry.space_group_name_H-M   'P 1'
#
loop_
_entity.id
_entity.type
_entity.pdbx_description
1 polymer ?
#
loop_
_entity_poly.entity_id
_entity_poly.type
_entity_poly.pdbx_seq_one_letter_code
_entity_poly.pdbx_strand_id
1 'polypeptide(L)'
;MIKLILATPWLIWLSVCDFRKRELPNVLTLGGAGVMAVIALAVNVNYLLGSLVTAFLASLFLLLPFFLRAAGAGDVKMLFAAGLIAGPGCTLNLILLVSLAGLILALVMLLLKRVDPARLKHYLRSFFDFRYDRAEGRKNLPPKESESCRVPFGAAIAAGLWCNLLIQLVYLG
;
A
#
# COMPACT_ATOMS: atom_id res chain seq x y z
N MET A 1 -15.57 10.35 -12.39
CA MET A 1 -16.41 9.14 -12.59
C MET A 1 -15.67 7.99 -13.28
N ILE A 2 -15.10 8.16 -14.49
CA ILE A 2 -14.44 7.09 -15.28
C ILE A 2 -13.32 6.35 -14.51
N LYS A 3 -12.45 7.08 -13.82
CA LYS A 3 -11.35 6.50 -13.02
C LYS A 3 -11.85 5.51 -11.96
N LEU A 4 -12.97 5.83 -11.30
CA LEU A 4 -13.55 4.99 -10.25
C LEU A 4 -14.09 3.70 -10.85
N ILE A 5 -14.83 3.78 -11.96
CA ILE A 5 -15.42 2.62 -12.64
C ILE A 5 -14.33 1.65 -13.13
N LEU A 6 -13.22 2.16 -13.66
CA LEU A 6 -12.10 1.34 -14.12
C LEU A 6 -11.26 0.79 -12.97
N ALA A 7 -11.01 1.58 -11.91
CA ALA A 7 -10.18 1.18 -10.80
C ALA A 7 -10.88 0.16 -9.87
N THR A 8 -12.19 0.25 -9.69
CA THR A 8 -12.94 -0.60 -8.73
C THR A 8 -12.80 -2.11 -9.00
N PRO A 9 -13.04 -2.64 -10.22
CA PRO A 9 -12.86 -4.06 -10.49
C PRO A 9 -11.41 -4.51 -10.35
N TRP A 10 -10.45 -3.66 -10.73
CA TRP A 10 -9.01 -3.93 -10.56
C TRP A 10 -8.61 -3.98 -9.08
N LEU A 11 -9.12 -3.07 -8.27
CA LEU A 11 -8.91 -2.99 -6.81
C LEU A 11 -9.51 -4.20 -6.08
N ILE A 12 -10.72 -4.62 -6.46
CA ILE A 12 -11.36 -5.82 -5.91
C ILE A 12 -10.52 -7.05 -6.26
N TRP A 13 -10.08 -7.18 -7.50
CA TRP A 13 -9.26 -8.31 -7.93
C TRP A 13 -7.92 -8.38 -7.18
N LEU A 14 -7.22 -7.24 -7.06
CA LEU A 14 -5.97 -7.17 -6.30
C LEU A 14 -6.17 -7.49 -4.82
N SER A 15 -7.24 -6.98 -4.21
CA SER A 15 -7.57 -7.27 -2.80
C SER A 15 -7.87 -8.74 -2.59
N VAL A 16 -8.60 -9.38 -3.50
CA VAL A 16 -8.89 -10.82 -3.44
C VAL A 16 -7.63 -11.65 -3.66
N CYS A 17 -6.74 -11.25 -4.58
CA CYS A 17 -5.44 -11.89 -4.77
C CYS A 17 -4.54 -11.75 -3.54
N ASP A 18 -4.49 -10.57 -2.92
CA ASP A 18 -3.70 -10.32 -1.71
C ASP A 18 -4.22 -11.15 -0.53
N PHE A 19 -5.54 -11.23 -0.35
CA PHE A 19 -6.17 -12.07 0.68
C PHE A 19 -5.96 -13.58 0.46
N ARG A 20 -6.12 -14.06 -0.78
CA ARG A 20 -6.10 -15.51 -1.09
C ARG A 20 -4.70 -16.06 -1.28
N LYS A 21 -3.84 -15.34 -2.00
CA LYS A 21 -2.53 -15.82 -2.43
C LYS A 21 -1.38 -15.13 -1.69
N ARG A 22 -1.63 -14.00 -1.00
CA ARG A 22 -0.59 -13.17 -0.34
C ARG A 22 0.57 -12.80 -1.26
N GLU A 23 0.29 -12.82 -2.55
CA GLU A 23 1.20 -12.58 -3.65
C GLU A 23 0.45 -11.70 -4.64
N LEU A 24 0.93 -10.47 -4.78
CA LEU A 24 0.44 -9.52 -5.77
C LEU A 24 1.07 -9.86 -7.12
N PRO A 25 0.28 -10.31 -8.12
CA PRO A 25 0.83 -10.66 -9.42
C PRO A 25 1.37 -9.41 -10.10
N ASN A 26 2.66 -9.41 -10.44
CA ASN A 26 3.31 -8.30 -11.13
C ASN A 26 2.59 -7.89 -12.42
N VAL A 27 1.97 -8.86 -13.10
CA VAL A 27 1.22 -8.63 -14.35
C VAL A 27 0.01 -7.73 -14.12
N LEU A 28 -0.71 -7.90 -13.01
CA LEU A 28 -1.89 -7.10 -12.69
C LEU A 28 -1.52 -5.70 -12.20
N THR A 29 -0.45 -5.56 -11.41
CA THR A 29 0.00 -4.26 -10.91
C THR A 29 0.64 -3.42 -12.02
N LEU A 30 1.54 -4.01 -12.82
CA LEU A 30 2.16 -3.34 -13.96
C LEU A 30 1.18 -3.12 -15.12
N GLY A 31 0.25 -4.06 -15.34
CA GLY A 31 -0.81 -3.92 -16.33
C GLY A 31 -1.74 -2.74 -16.01
N GLY A 32 -2.16 -2.61 -14.74
CA GLY A 32 -2.95 -1.47 -14.27
C GLY A 32 -2.21 -0.13 -14.42
N ALA A 33 -0.91 -0.10 -14.06
CA ALA A 33 -0.06 1.07 -14.29
C ALA A 33 0.04 1.43 -15.78
N GLY A 34 0.22 0.43 -16.65
CA GLY A 34 0.35 0.62 -18.09
C GLY A 34 -0.93 1.18 -18.73
N VAL A 35 -2.09 0.60 -18.43
CA VAL A 35 -3.38 1.10 -18.94
C VAL A 35 -3.59 2.55 -18.53
N MET A 36 -3.28 2.89 -17.28
CA MET A 36 -3.48 4.24 -16.77
C MET A 36 -2.46 5.24 -17.30
N ALA A 37 -1.23 4.81 -17.57
CA ALA A 37 -0.24 5.63 -18.26
C ALA A 37 -0.70 5.96 -19.69
N VAL A 38 -1.29 5.00 -20.41
CA VAL A 38 -1.85 5.23 -21.77
C VAL A 38 -3.02 6.21 -21.71
N ILE A 39 -3.93 6.05 -20.75
CA ILE A 39 -5.06 6.98 -20.56
C ILE A 39 -4.54 8.39 -20.18
N ALA A 40 -3.55 8.49 -19.30
CA ALA A 40 -2.96 9.77 -18.92
C ALA A 40 -2.26 10.46 -20.10
N LEU A 41 -1.56 9.70 -20.95
CA LEU A 41 -0.96 10.19 -22.19
C LEU A 41 -2.03 10.72 -23.16
N ALA A 42 -3.17 10.03 -23.27
CA ALA A 42 -4.28 10.44 -24.12
C ALA A 42 -4.95 11.74 -23.67
N VAL A 43 -4.87 12.10 -22.39
CA VAL A 43 -5.35 13.39 -21.87
C VAL A 43 -4.34 14.49 -22.17
N ASN A 44 -3.12 14.38 -21.65
CA ASN A 44 -2.03 15.33 -21.91
C ASN A 44 -0.69 14.79 -21.38
N VAL A 45 0.43 15.13 -22.04
CA VAL A 45 1.78 14.81 -21.57
C VAL A 45 2.06 15.40 -20.18
N ASN A 46 1.61 16.62 -19.89
CA ASN A 46 1.79 17.24 -18.58
C ASN A 46 1.02 16.48 -17.48
N TYR A 47 -0.15 15.92 -17.83
CA TYR A 47 -0.94 15.12 -16.91
C TYR A 47 -0.25 13.78 -16.60
N LEU A 48 0.34 13.14 -17.60
CA LEU A 48 1.16 11.95 -17.42
C LEU A 48 2.36 12.23 -16.52
N LEU A 49 3.11 13.31 -16.76
CA LEU A 49 4.27 13.66 -15.95
C LEU A 49 3.88 13.91 -14.49
N GLY A 50 2.81 14.66 -14.23
CA GLY A 50 2.34 14.87 -12.86
C GLY A 50 1.80 13.58 -12.19
N SER A 51 1.22 12.66 -12.97
CA SER A 51 0.81 11.33 -12.51
C SER A 51 2.00 10.43 -12.19
N LEU A 52 3.09 10.55 -12.96
CA LEU A 52 4.34 9.82 -12.71
C LEU A 52 5.04 10.35 -11.46
N VAL A 53 5.06 11.67 -11.25
CA VAL A 53 5.63 12.27 -10.03
C VAL A 53 4.87 11.80 -8.79
N THR A 54 3.54 11.80 -8.84
CA THR A 54 2.69 11.29 -7.74
C THR A 54 2.91 9.80 -7.49
N ALA A 55 2.97 8.98 -8.54
CA ALA A 55 3.31 7.55 -8.47
C ALA A 55 4.68 7.30 -7.85
N PHE A 56 5.71 8.02 -8.31
CA PHE A 56 7.07 7.88 -7.84
C PHE A 56 7.18 8.26 -6.36
N LEU A 57 6.68 9.44 -5.98
CA LEU A 57 6.71 9.91 -4.60
C LEU A 57 5.91 9.01 -3.65
N ALA A 58 4.73 8.53 -4.07
CA ALA A 58 3.96 7.58 -3.27
C ALA A 58 4.72 6.26 -3.11
N SER A 59 5.29 5.70 -4.19
CA SER A 59 6.06 4.45 -4.09
C SER A 59 7.33 4.60 -3.25
N LEU A 60 7.96 5.78 -3.26
CA LEU A 60 9.15 6.09 -2.46
C LEU A 60 8.86 6.05 -0.96
N PHE A 61 7.64 6.44 -0.55
CA PHE A 61 7.20 6.32 0.84
C PHE A 61 7.23 4.86 1.32
N LEU A 62 6.91 3.89 0.45
CA LEU A 62 6.85 2.46 0.77
C LEU A 62 8.21 1.75 0.60
N LEU A 63 9.22 2.45 0.10
CA LEU A 63 10.60 1.94 -0.01
C LEU A 63 11.25 1.76 1.38
N LEU A 64 10.91 2.63 2.35
CA LEU A 64 11.40 2.53 3.73
C LEU A 64 10.88 1.26 4.43
N PRO A 65 9.56 0.95 4.46
CA PRO A 65 9.07 -0.33 4.98
C PRO A 65 9.48 -1.54 4.15
N PHE A 66 9.78 -1.37 2.85
CA PHE A 66 10.36 -2.43 2.01
C PHE A 66 11.77 -2.83 2.49
N PHE A 67 12.67 -1.88 2.77
CA PHE A 67 14.00 -2.18 3.32
C PHE A 67 13.92 -2.83 4.71
N LEU A 68 12.91 -2.49 5.50
CA LEU A 68 12.63 -3.12 6.80
C LEU A 68 12.01 -4.52 6.69
N ARG A 69 11.82 -5.05 5.47
CA ARG A 69 11.15 -6.33 5.15
C ARG A 69 9.71 -6.41 5.67
N ALA A 70 9.09 -5.26 5.95
CA ALA A 70 7.69 -5.15 6.35
C ALA A 70 6.76 -5.21 5.14
N ALA A 71 7.17 -4.58 4.02
CA ALA A 71 6.45 -4.61 2.75
C ALA A 71 7.21 -5.40 1.67
N GLY A 72 6.48 -5.97 0.71
CA GLY A 72 7.03 -6.68 -0.44
C GLY A 72 7.24 -5.78 -1.66
N ALA A 73 8.04 -6.26 -2.61
CA ALA A 73 8.27 -5.54 -3.88
C ALA A 73 6.97 -5.39 -4.70
N GLY A 74 6.00 -6.27 -4.49
CA GLY A 74 4.66 -6.17 -5.08
C GLY A 74 3.87 -4.96 -4.56
N ASP A 75 3.98 -4.66 -3.27
CA ASP A 75 3.27 -3.54 -2.62
C ASP A 75 3.75 -2.19 -3.15
N VAL A 76 5.08 -2.05 -3.32
CA VAL A 76 5.69 -0.84 -3.91
C VAL A 76 5.18 -0.60 -5.33
N LYS A 77 5.09 -1.67 -6.14
CA LYS A 77 4.54 -1.60 -7.52
C LYS A 77 3.06 -1.28 -7.53
N MET A 78 2.29 -1.84 -6.59
CA MET A 78 0.86 -1.56 -6.47
C MET A 78 0.63 -0.10 -6.08
N LEU A 79 1.42 0.44 -5.15
CA LEU A 79 1.31 1.86 -4.78
C LEU A 79 1.75 2.79 -5.91
N PHE A 80 2.75 2.40 -6.70
CA PHE A 80 3.13 3.12 -7.91
C PHE A 80 1.95 3.19 -8.90
N ALA A 81 1.32 2.04 -9.18
CA ALA A 81 0.13 1.98 -10.03
C ALA A 81 -1.04 2.80 -9.45
N ALA A 82 -1.23 2.77 -8.12
CA ALA A 82 -2.24 3.57 -7.43
C ALA A 82 -1.97 5.08 -7.56
N GLY A 83 -0.72 5.52 -7.50
CA GLY A 83 -0.36 6.93 -7.71
C GLY A 83 -0.60 7.41 -9.14
N LEU A 84 -0.34 6.56 -10.15
CA LEU A 84 -0.72 6.85 -11.54
C LEU A 84 -2.23 7.02 -11.69
N ILE A 85 -3.02 6.21 -10.99
CA ILE A 85 -4.49 6.31 -11.01
C ILE A 85 -4.99 7.57 -10.30
N ALA A 86 -4.43 7.86 -9.12
CA ALA A 86 -4.75 9.05 -8.35
C ALA A 86 -4.52 10.32 -9.18
N GLY A 87 -3.44 10.36 -9.96
CA GLY A 87 -3.12 11.46 -10.85
C GLY A 87 -2.43 12.64 -10.16
N PRO A 88 -2.14 13.72 -10.89
CA PRO A 88 -1.32 14.83 -10.42
C PRO A 88 -1.90 15.53 -9.19
N GLY A 89 -1.02 15.98 -8.29
CA GLY A 89 -1.39 16.75 -7.09
C GLY A 89 -1.99 15.93 -5.94
N CYS A 90 -2.17 14.62 -6.09
CA CYS A 90 -2.85 13.78 -5.10
C CYS A 90 -1.90 12.96 -4.21
N THR A 91 -0.59 13.22 -4.26
CA THR A 91 0.44 12.43 -3.55
C THR A 91 0.17 12.34 -2.05
N LEU A 92 -0.03 13.49 -1.40
CA LEU A 92 -0.18 13.56 0.05
C LEU A 92 -1.47 12.86 0.50
N ASN A 93 -2.60 13.13 -0.17
CA ASN A 93 -3.86 12.47 0.13
C ASN A 93 -3.74 10.96 -0.02
N LEU A 94 -3.12 10.48 -1.10
CA LEU A 94 -2.94 9.05 -1.32
C LEU A 94 -2.09 8.41 -0.23
N ILE A 95 -0.92 9.00 0.10
CA ILE A 95 -0.05 8.48 1.16
C ILE A 95 -0.79 8.46 2.50
N LEU A 96 -1.45 9.55 2.88
CA LEU A 96 -2.18 9.65 4.15
C LEU A 96 -3.30 8.61 4.24
N LEU A 97 -4.10 8.44 3.19
CA LEU A 97 -5.21 7.50 3.17
C LEU A 97 -4.73 6.04 3.17
N VAL A 98 -3.65 5.73 2.44
CA VAL A 98 -3.02 4.41 2.47
C VAL A 98 -2.42 4.11 3.84
N SER A 99 -1.72 5.08 4.45
CA SER A 99 -1.19 4.96 5.81
C SER A 99 -2.31 4.75 6.84
N LEU A 100 -3.41 5.50 6.74
CA LEU A 100 -4.55 5.37 7.63
C LEU A 100 -5.24 4.00 7.47
N ALA A 101 -5.45 3.55 6.22
CA ALA A 101 -5.98 2.22 5.94
C ALA A 101 -5.06 1.12 6.50
N GLY A 102 -3.74 1.27 6.33
CA GLY A 102 -2.75 0.36 6.90
C GLY A 102 -2.79 0.33 8.44
N LEU A 103 -2.94 1.49 9.09
CA LEU A 103 -3.08 1.60 10.54
C LEU A 103 -4.35 0.90 11.04
N ILE A 104 -5.50 1.16 10.39
CA ILE A 104 -6.76 0.49 10.72
C ILE A 104 -6.63 -1.02 10.57
N LEU A 105 -6.01 -1.48 9.48
CA LEU A 105 -5.82 -2.90 9.22
C LEU A 105 -4.90 -3.55 10.27
N ALA A 106 -3.83 -2.87 10.67
CA ALA A 106 -2.96 -3.32 11.77
C ALA A 106 -3.72 -3.41 13.11
N LEU A 107 -4.56 -2.43 13.43
CA LEU A 107 -5.40 -2.44 14.64
C LEU A 107 -6.41 -3.58 14.62
N VAL A 108 -7.09 -3.80 13.49
CA VAL A 108 -8.03 -4.93 13.33
C VAL A 108 -7.31 -6.26 13.51
N MET A 109 -6.13 -6.44 12.91
CA MET A 109 -5.33 -7.66 13.08
C MET A 109 -4.88 -7.88 14.52
N LEU A 110 -4.54 -6.81 15.25
CA LEU A 110 -4.20 -6.87 16.68
C LEU A 110 -5.41 -7.30 17.52
N LEU A 111 -6.59 -6.73 17.26
CA LEU A 111 -7.84 -7.07 17.93
C LEU A 111 -8.25 -8.52 17.67
N LEU A 112 -8.03 -9.02 16.45
CA LEU A 112 -8.30 -10.40 16.06
C LEU A 112 -7.24 -11.40 16.58
N LYS A 113 -6.27 -10.95 17.40
CA LYS A 113 -5.12 -11.74 17.90
C LYS A 113 -4.37 -12.48 16.77
N ARG A 114 -4.36 -11.91 15.57
CA ARG A 114 -3.65 -12.46 14.40
C ARG A 114 -2.18 -12.02 14.35
N VAL A 115 -1.80 -11.05 15.17
CA VAL A 115 -0.45 -10.49 15.32
C VAL A 115 -0.10 -10.48 16.80
N ASP A 116 1.09 -10.95 17.14
CA ASP A 116 1.52 -11.01 18.54
C ASP A 116 1.92 -9.61 19.05
N PRO A 117 1.36 -9.14 20.19
CA PRO A 117 1.70 -7.83 20.76
C PRO A 117 3.18 -7.74 21.15
N ALA A 118 3.84 -8.88 21.41
CA ALA A 118 5.27 -8.96 21.66
C ALA A 118 6.12 -8.56 20.43
N ARG A 119 5.69 -8.93 19.22
CA ARG A 119 6.32 -8.50 17.96
C ARG A 119 6.10 -7.04 17.69
N LEU A 120 4.87 -6.55 17.90
CA LEU A 120 4.57 -5.11 17.77
C LEU A 120 5.45 -4.28 18.71
N LYS A 121 5.61 -4.70 19.97
CA LYS A 121 6.50 -4.07 20.95
C LYS A 121 7.97 -4.11 20.51
N HIS A 122 8.42 -5.22 19.92
CA HIS A 122 9.77 -5.35 19.37
C HIS A 122 10.02 -4.44 18.16
N TYR A 123 9.04 -4.31 17.25
CA TYR A 123 9.13 -3.39 16.10
C TYR A 123 9.11 -1.93 16.56
N LEU A 124 8.22 -1.56 17.47
CA LEU A 124 8.15 -0.21 18.05
C LEU A 124 9.46 0.15 18.77
N ARG A 125 10.01 -0.75 19.58
CA ARG A 125 11.32 -0.53 20.24
C ARG A 125 12.46 -0.46 19.24
N SER A 126 12.49 -1.31 18.22
CA SER A 126 13.54 -1.25 17.19
C SER A 126 13.52 0.03 16.36
N PHE A 127 12.36 0.70 16.28
CA PHE A 127 12.16 1.93 15.52
C PHE A 127 12.46 3.18 16.37
N PHE A 128 11.96 3.22 17.61
CA PHE A 128 12.14 4.37 18.51
C PHE A 128 13.44 4.33 19.33
N ASP A 129 14.03 3.16 19.54
CA ASP A 129 15.20 2.98 20.39
C ASP A 129 16.37 2.40 19.60
N PHE A 130 17.26 3.29 19.14
CA PHE A 130 18.41 2.93 18.32
C PHE A 130 19.49 2.14 19.09
N ARG A 131 19.41 2.13 20.43
CA ARG A 131 20.30 1.37 21.32
C ARG A 131 19.77 -0.03 21.64
N TYR A 132 18.57 -0.36 21.19
CA TYR A 132 17.96 -1.66 21.44
C TYR A 132 18.67 -2.75 20.63
N ASP A 133 19.15 -3.79 21.32
CA ASP A 133 19.82 -4.91 20.68
C ASP A 133 18.81 -5.77 19.89
N ARG A 134 18.78 -5.52 18.58
CA ARG A 134 17.89 -6.17 17.62
C ARG A 134 18.13 -7.68 17.54
N ALA A 135 19.35 -8.15 17.86
CA ALA A 135 19.69 -9.57 17.80
C ALA A 135 19.11 -10.33 19.00
N GLU A 136 19.17 -9.73 20.19
CA GLU A 136 18.65 -10.31 21.43
C GLU A 136 17.11 -10.28 21.45
N GLY A 137 16.51 -9.16 21.04
CA GLY A 137 15.07 -9.03 20.92
C GLY A 137 14.45 -10.05 19.95
N ARG A 138 15.17 -10.42 18.87
CA ARG A 138 14.71 -11.40 17.89
C ARG A 138 14.70 -12.84 18.42
N LYS A 139 15.61 -13.19 19.35
CA LYS A 139 15.65 -14.51 20.01
C LYS A 139 14.45 -14.75 20.92
N ASN A 140 13.91 -13.68 21.51
CA ASN A 140 12.74 -13.72 22.40
C ASN A 140 11.40 -13.61 21.65
N LEU A 141 11.40 -13.57 20.32
CA LEU A 141 10.17 -13.54 19.54
C LEU A 141 9.57 -14.95 19.43
N PRO A 142 8.24 -15.09 19.54
CA PRO A 142 7.58 -16.37 19.28
C PRO A 142 7.90 -16.86 17.85
N PRO A 143 7.95 -18.18 17.62
CA PRO A 143 8.32 -18.77 16.34
C PRO A 143 7.41 -18.26 15.21
N LYS A 144 7.98 -18.02 14.03
CA LYS A 144 7.32 -17.41 12.86
C LYS A 144 6.09 -18.15 12.36
N GLU A 145 5.94 -19.41 12.74
CA GLU A 145 4.80 -20.28 12.44
C GLU A 145 3.54 -19.98 13.26
N SER A 146 3.67 -19.27 14.41
CA SER A 146 2.53 -18.83 15.22
C SER A 146 1.76 -17.64 14.61
N GLU A 147 2.40 -16.88 13.71
CA GLU A 147 1.74 -15.77 13.02
C GLU A 147 1.07 -16.25 11.74
N SER A 148 -0.23 -16.47 11.85
CA SER A 148 -1.09 -16.83 10.72
C SER A 148 -1.12 -15.77 9.62
N CYS A 149 -0.77 -14.50 9.85
CA CYS A 149 -1.02 -13.42 8.88
C CYS A 149 0.15 -12.44 8.68
N ARG A 150 0.77 -12.51 7.49
CA ARG A 150 1.48 -11.37 6.89
C ARG A 150 0.45 -10.26 6.66
N VAL A 151 0.76 -9.01 7.03
CA VAL A 151 -0.16 -7.88 6.85
C VAL A 151 -0.44 -7.69 5.35
N PRO A 152 -1.71 -7.78 4.89
CA PRO A 152 -2.10 -7.55 3.51
C PRO A 152 -2.00 -6.06 3.19
N PHE A 153 -0.80 -5.61 2.84
CA PHE A 153 -0.53 -4.23 2.43
C PHE A 153 -1.28 -3.87 1.14
N GLY A 154 -1.55 -4.83 0.27
CA GLY A 154 -2.36 -4.63 -0.93
C GLY A 154 -3.78 -4.18 -0.59
N ALA A 155 -4.40 -4.76 0.44
CA ALA A 155 -5.72 -4.34 0.91
C ALA A 155 -5.72 -2.88 1.43
N ALA A 156 -4.66 -2.48 2.16
CA ALA A 156 -4.52 -1.10 2.64
C ALA A 156 -4.33 -0.11 1.49
N ILE A 157 -3.49 -0.45 0.51
CA ILE A 157 -3.27 0.37 -0.70
C ILE A 157 -4.58 0.49 -1.49
N ALA A 158 -5.32 -0.61 -1.62
CA ALA A 158 -6.57 -0.63 -2.35
C ALA A 158 -7.63 0.28 -1.70
N ALA A 159 -7.81 0.14 -0.38
CA ALA A 159 -8.72 0.98 0.39
C ALA A 159 -8.33 2.46 0.33
N GLY A 160 -7.04 2.78 0.50
CA GLY A 160 -6.54 4.15 0.43
C GLY A 160 -6.76 4.79 -0.94
N LEU A 161 -6.50 4.05 -2.03
CA LEU A 161 -6.75 4.53 -3.39
C LEU A 161 -8.25 4.75 -3.63
N TRP A 162 -9.10 3.82 -3.19
CA TRP A 162 -10.54 3.92 -3.37
C TRP A 162 -11.12 5.14 -2.65
N CYS A 163 -10.73 5.37 -1.40
CA CYS A 163 -11.10 6.56 -0.65
C CYS A 163 -10.59 7.85 -1.34
N ASN A 164 -9.36 7.86 -1.84
CA ASN A 164 -8.82 9.02 -2.56
C ASN A 164 -9.66 9.34 -3.81
N LEU A 165 -10.04 8.33 -4.58
CA LEU A 165 -10.88 8.50 -5.76
C LEU A 165 -12.31 8.96 -5.42
N LEU A 166 -12.87 8.52 -4.29
CA LEU A 166 -14.15 9.02 -3.80
C LEU A 166 -14.07 10.50 -3.41
N ILE A 167 -13.03 10.92 -2.70
CA ILE A 167 -12.82 12.34 -2.35
C ILE A 167 -12.71 13.17 -3.64
N GLN A 168 -11.94 12.69 -4.62
CA GLN A 168 -11.88 13.37 -5.93
C GLN A 168 -13.25 13.45 -6.61
N LEU A 169 -14.09 12.40 -6.51
CA LEU A 169 -15.45 12.44 -7.08
C LEU A 169 -16.33 13.50 -6.41
N VAL A 170 -16.24 13.63 -5.08
CA VAL A 170 -17.10 14.53 -4.28
C VAL A 170 -16.65 15.99 -4.37
N TYR A 171 -15.34 16.25 -4.46
CA TYR A 171 -14.79 17.62 -4.44
C TYR A 171 -14.48 18.20 -5.83
N LEU A 172 -14.32 17.36 -6.87
CA LEU A 172 -14.02 17.80 -8.24
C LEU A 172 -15.16 17.49 -9.23
N GLY A 173 -16.27 16.90 -8.77
CA GLY A 173 -17.49 16.68 -9.54
C GLY A 173 -18.50 17.78 -9.29
#